data_AF-A0A519VJX8-F1
#
_entry.id   AF-A0A519VJX8-F1
#
_cell.length_a   1.000
_cell.length_b   1.000
_cell.length_c   1.000
_cell.angle_alpha   90.00
_cell.angle_beta   90.00
_cell.angle_gamma   90.00
#
_symmetry.space_group_name_H-M   'P 1'
#
loop_
_entity.id
_entity.type
_entity.pdbx_description
1 polymer ?
#
loop_
_entity_poly.entity_id
_entity_poly.type
_entity_poly.pdbx_seq_one_letter_code
_entity_poly.pdbx_strand_id
1 'polypeptide(L)'
;MNIKELLLNGQSFLALLKEFAIEAKDVNIQDENVLLSDQNLAQRDILKQSICIEGKNENGIFNFFGTLHCNLLNKLAVFEMQGFERVGLPTN
;
A
#
# COMPACT_ATOMS: atom_id res chain seq x y z
N MET A 1 9.60 0.84 11.82
CA MET A 1 9.68 1.35 10.43
C MET A 1 8.25 1.50 9.93
N ASN A 2 7.92 2.56 9.20
CA ASN A 2 6.58 2.77 8.67
C ASN A 2 6.57 2.49 7.15
N ILE A 3 5.85 1.45 6.71
CA ILE A 3 5.83 1.01 5.31
C ILE A 3 5.11 2.06 4.44
N LYS A 4 4.04 2.65 4.97
CA LYS A 4 3.31 3.74 4.29
C LYS A 4 4.23 4.91 3.96
N GLU A 5 5.08 5.35 4.88
CA GLU A 5 6.05 6.43 4.60
C GLU A 5 7.03 6.05 3.48
N LEU A 6 7.55 4.82 3.47
CA LEU A 6 8.45 4.37 2.42
C LEU A 6 7.80 4.33 1.04
N LEU A 7 6.54 3.86 0.97
CA LEU A 7 5.78 3.86 -0.27
C LEU A 7 5.50 5.28 -0.75
N LEU A 8 5.15 6.21 0.15
CA LEU A 8 4.90 7.61 -0.18
C LEU A 8 6.16 8.36 -0.65
N ASN A 9 7.36 7.88 -0.32
CA ASN A 9 8.61 8.39 -0.88
C ASN A 9 8.87 7.89 -2.32
N GLY A 10 8.16 6.85 -2.75
CA GLY A 10 8.27 6.26 -4.09
C GLY A 10 7.42 6.97 -5.13
N GLN A 11 8.03 7.40 -6.24
CA GLN A 11 7.31 8.08 -7.33
C GLN A 11 6.21 7.21 -7.95
N SER A 12 6.42 5.90 -8.10
CA SER A 12 5.43 5.00 -8.69
C SER A 12 4.14 4.92 -7.86
N PHE A 13 4.26 4.90 -6.53
CA PHE A 13 3.08 4.86 -5.66
C PHE A 13 2.35 6.20 -5.64
N LEU A 14 3.07 7.33 -5.64
CA LEU A 14 2.45 8.65 -5.77
C LEU A 14 1.73 8.82 -7.11
N ALA A 15 2.27 8.28 -8.20
CA ALA A 15 1.61 8.27 -9.50
C ALA A 15 0.30 7.47 -9.46
N LEU A 16 0.32 6.28 -8.86
CA LEU A 16 -0.88 5.46 -8.64
C LEU A 16 -1.94 6.25 -7.86
N LEU A 17 -1.59 6.86 -6.72
CA LEU A 17 -2.55 7.64 -5.93
C LEU A 17 -3.18 8.79 -6.74
N LYS A 18 -2.39 9.46 -7.60
CA LYS A 18 -2.88 10.52 -8.48
C LYS A 18 -3.86 10.00 -9.54
N GLU A 19 -3.59 8.84 -10.14
CA GLU A 19 -4.49 8.23 -11.14
C GLU A 19 -5.89 7.98 -10.58
N PHE A 20 -5.97 7.66 -9.28
CA PHE A 20 -7.22 7.41 -8.58
C PHE A 20 -7.71 8.61 -7.77
N ALA A 21 -7.08 9.79 -7.87
CA ALA A 21 -7.43 10.98 -7.09
C ALA A 21 -7.54 10.73 -5.57
N ILE A 22 -6.59 9.98 -5.01
CA ILE A 22 -6.51 9.66 -3.58
C ILE A 22 -5.38 10.48 -2.94
N GLU A 23 -5.66 11.15 -1.82
CA GLU A 23 -4.62 11.88 -1.09
C GLU A 23 -3.85 10.93 -0.17
N ALA A 24 -2.55 11.22 0.07
CA ALA A 24 -1.69 10.38 0.91
C ALA A 24 -2.22 10.17 2.35
N LYS A 25 -2.97 11.14 2.87
CA LYS A 25 -3.61 11.05 4.19
C LYS A 25 -4.75 10.02 4.21
N ASP A 26 -5.38 9.77 3.07
CA ASP A 26 -6.55 8.91 2.90
C ASP A 26 -6.17 7.47 2.48
N VAL A 27 -4.88 7.14 2.53
CA VAL A 27 -4.33 5.80 2.31
C VAL A 27 -4.20 5.06 3.63
N ASN A 28 -4.61 3.80 3.67
CA ASN A 28 -4.41 2.89 4.80
C ASN A 28 -3.90 1.53 4.30
N ILE A 29 -2.80 1.03 4.88
CA ILE A 29 -2.30 -0.31 4.58
C ILE A 29 -2.94 -1.26 5.58
N GLN A 30 -3.90 -2.07 5.13
CA GLN A 30 -4.72 -2.88 6.04
C GLN A 30 -3.88 -3.92 6.80
N ASP A 31 -2.85 -4.45 6.16
CA ASP A 31 -2.01 -5.52 6.72
C ASP A 31 -0.80 -5.04 7.53
N GLU A 32 -0.60 -3.72 7.71
CA GLU A 32 0.68 -3.18 8.25
C GLU A 32 1.10 -3.81 9.58
N ASN A 33 0.14 -4.07 10.49
CA ASN A 33 0.40 -4.70 11.78
C ASN A 33 0.77 -6.18 11.67
N VAL A 34 0.24 -6.90 10.68
CA VAL A 34 0.55 -8.32 10.45
C VAL A 34 1.93 -8.46 9.80
N LEU A 35 2.25 -7.57 8.84
CA LEU A 35 3.56 -7.52 8.17
C LEU A 35 4.72 -7.25 9.12
N LEU A 36 4.50 -6.43 10.16
CA LEU A 36 5.57 -6.04 11.09
C LEU A 36 5.67 -6.95 12.33
N SER A 37 4.64 -7.74 12.63
CA SER A 37 4.60 -8.60 13.81
C SER A 37 5.16 -10.01 13.56
N ASP A 38 5.39 -10.39 12.30
CA ASP A 38 6.03 -11.67 11.99
C ASP A 38 7.52 -11.61 12.37
N GLN A 39 7.88 -12.28 13.46
CA GLN A 39 9.25 -12.35 13.98
C GLN A 39 10.25 -12.92 12.95
N ASN A 40 9.79 -13.63 11.92
CA ASN A 40 10.65 -14.10 10.83
C ASN A 40 11.06 -12.99 9.85
N LEU A 41 10.30 -11.88 9.78
CA LEU A 41 10.58 -10.76 8.88
C LEU A 41 11.64 -9.82 9.44
N ALA A 42 11.81 -9.76 10.76
CA ALA A 42 12.86 -8.98 11.42
C ALA A 42 14.29 -9.44 11.04
N GLN A 43 14.45 -10.66 10.51
CA GLN A 43 15.74 -11.22 10.09
C GLN A 43 15.97 -11.17 8.57
N ARG A 44 15.02 -10.63 7.77
CA ARG A 44 15.12 -10.61 6.30
C ARG A 44 15.30 -9.20 5.79
N ASP A 45 16.42 -8.94 5.11
CA ASP A 45 16.69 -7.65 4.46
C ASP A 45 15.72 -7.33 3.32
N ILE A 46 15.10 -8.36 2.73
CA ILE A 46 14.14 -8.25 1.63
C ILE A 46 12.83 -8.93 2.01
N LEU A 47 11.74 -8.18 1.91
CA LEU A 47 10.37 -8.65 2.10
C LEU A 47 9.62 -8.60 0.76
N LYS A 48 8.92 -9.68 0.43
CA LYS A 48 7.98 -9.73 -0.69
C LYS A 48 6.68 -10.36 -0.20
N GLN A 49 5.60 -9.58 -0.19
CA GLN A 49 4.32 -10.05 0.35
C GLN A 49 3.14 -9.43 -0.38
N SER A 50 2.08 -10.22 -0.57
CA SER A 50 0.81 -9.70 -1.07
C SER A 50 0.13 -8.89 0.03
N ILE A 51 -0.31 -7.67 -0.30
CA ILE A 51 -0.95 -6.75 0.64
C ILE A 51 -2.19 -6.10 0.02
N CYS A 52 -3.09 -5.65 0.89
CA CYS A 52 -4.19 -4.76 0.53
C CYS A 52 -3.88 -3.32 0.99
N ILE A 53 -3.98 -2.37 0.05
CA ILE A 53 -3.93 -0.94 0.33
C ILE A 53 -5.30 -0.34 0.08
N GLU A 54 -5.92 0.19 1.12
CA GLU A 54 -7.15 0.94 1.03
C GLU A 54 -6.82 2.41 0.75
N GLY A 55 -7.52 3.01 -0.21
CA GLY A 55 -7.47 4.44 -0.47
C GLY A 55 -8.87 5.01 -0.66
N LYS A 56 -9.11 6.20 -0.09
CA LYS A 56 -10.43 6.84 -0.13
C LYS A 56 -10.40 8.14 -0.89
N ASN A 57 -11.46 8.40 -1.65
CA ASN A 57 -11.72 9.69 -2.27
C ASN A 57 -13.23 9.96 -2.31
N GLU A 58 -13.63 11.04 -2.98
CA GLU A 58 -15.03 11.43 -3.18
C GLU A 58 -15.88 10.39 -3.94
N ASN A 59 -15.25 9.49 -4.70
CA ASN A 59 -15.88 8.45 -5.51
C ASN A 59 -16.03 7.11 -4.77
N GLY A 60 -15.62 7.03 -3.49
CA GLY A 60 -15.75 5.85 -2.64
C GLY A 60 -14.42 5.29 -2.15
N ILE A 61 -14.43 4.00 -1.81
CA ILE A 61 -13.26 3.29 -1.26
C ILE A 61 -12.67 2.40 -2.35
N PHE A 62 -11.36 2.53 -2.58
CA PHE A 62 -10.59 1.69 -3.49
C PHE A 62 -9.70 0.76 -2.67
N ASN A 63 -9.81 -0.55 -2.93
CA ASN A 63 -8.93 -1.56 -2.37
C ASN A 63 -7.97 -2.00 -3.46
N PHE A 64 -6.69 -1.63 -3.33
CA PHE A 64 -5.62 -2.04 -4.23
C PHE A 64 -4.98 -3.33 -3.73
N PHE A 65 -4.97 -4.35 -4.58
CA PHE A 65 -4.33 -5.63 -4.32
C PHE A 65 -3.04 -5.71 -5.11
N GLY A 66 -1.96 -6.10 -4.45
CA GLY A 66 -0.68 -6.17 -5.10
C GLY A 66 0.41 -6.76 -4.23
N THR A 67 1.63 -6.73 -4.75
CA THR A 67 2.80 -7.20 -4.02
C THR A 67 3.60 -6.02 -3.49
N LEU A 68 3.86 -6.02 -2.19
CA LEU A 68 4.83 -5.15 -1.54
C LEU A 68 6.22 -5.76 -1.65
N HIS A 69 7.13 -5.03 -2.26
CA HIS A 69 8.55 -5.31 -2.32
C HIS A 69 9.27 -4.31 -1.40
N CYS A 70 9.81 -4.77 -0.28
CA CYS A 70 10.59 -3.94 0.62
C CYS A 70 12.04 -4.42 0.68
N ASN A 71 12.96 -3.47 0.63
CA ASN A 71 14.35 -3.64 1.04
C ASN A 71 14.56 -2.82 2.32
N LEU A 72 14.65 -3.50 3.46
CA LEU A 72 14.73 -2.87 4.77
C LEU A 72 16.08 -2.18 4.99
N LEU A 73 17.17 -2.78 4.47
CA LEU A 73 18.52 -2.23 4.56
C LEU A 73 18.62 -0.87 3.85
N ASN A 74 18.06 -0.77 2.65
CA ASN A 74 18.09 0.43 1.83
C ASN A 74 16.89 1.37 2.09
N LYS A 75 15.96 1.00 2.97
CA LYS A 75 14.71 1.73 3.24
C LYS A 75 13.93 2.03 1.97
N LEU A 76 13.79 1.02 1.11
CA LEU A 76 13.04 1.13 -0.14
C LEU A 76 11.78 0.26 -0.06
N ALA A 77 10.67 0.79 -0.53
CA ALA A 77 9.43 0.05 -0.71
C ALA A 77 8.84 0.36 -2.09
N VAL A 78 8.37 -0.69 -2.76
CA VAL A 78 7.66 -0.60 -4.03
C VAL A 78 6.39 -1.43 -3.91
N PHE A 79 5.27 -0.85 -4.33
CA PHE A 79 4.00 -1.56 -4.45
C PHE A 79 3.73 -1.83 -5.92
N GLU A 80 3.66 -3.12 -6.28
CA GLU A 80 3.29 -3.58 -7.61
C GLU A 80 1.80 -3.95 -7.60
N MET A 81 0.97 -3.06 -8.14
CA MET A 81 -0.48 -3.30 -8.23
C MET A 81 -0.79 -4.42 -9.22
N GLN A 82 -1.65 -5.35 -8.81
CA GLN A 82 -2.14 -6.45 -9.63
C GLN A 82 -3.61 -6.27 -10.01
N GLY A 83 -4.37 -5.60 -9.16
CA GLY A 83 -5.77 -5.27 -9.41
C GLY A 83 -6.33 -4.34 -8.34
N PHE A 84 -7.56 -3.89 -8.53
CA PHE A 84 -8.27 -3.10 -7.53
C PHE A 84 -9.76 -3.38 -7.57
N GLU A 85 -10.42 -3.15 -6.44
CA GLU A 85 -11.87 -3.13 -6.31
C GLU A 85 -12.34 -1.78 -5.79
N ARG A 86 -13.51 -1.32 -6.25
CA ARG A 86 -14.17 -0.13 -5.70
C ARG A 86 -15.41 -0.55 -4.92
N VAL A 87 -15.47 -0.16 -3.65
CA VAL A 87 -16.58 -0.43 -2.73
C VAL A 87 -17.27 0.89 -2.38
N GLY A 88 -18.61 0.88 -2.35
CA GLY A 88 -19.40 2.01 -1.87
C GLY A 88 -19.84 3.05 -2.92
N LEU A 89 -20.10 2.63 -4.16
CA LEU A 89 -20.92 3.45 -5.06
C LEU A 89 -22.28 3.73 -4.40
N PRO A 90 -22.80 4.97 -4.42
CA PRO A 90 -24.21 5.18 -4.17
C PRO A 90 -24.98 4.43 -5.26
N THR A 91 -25.81 3.46 -4.85
CA THR A 91 -26.89 2.96 -5.69
C THR A 91 -27.84 4.14 -5.92
N ASN A 92 -27.91 4.64 -7.16
CA ASN A 92 -29.00 5.50 -7.61
C ASN A 92 -30.35 4.82 -7.43
#